data_AF-A0A803TP01-F1
#
_entry.id   AF-A0A803TP01-F1
#
_cell.length_a   1.000
_cell.length_b   1.000
_cell.length_c   1.000
_cell.angle_alpha   90.00
_cell.angle_beta   90.00
_cell.angle_gamma   90.00
#
_symmetry.space_group_name_H-M   'P 1'
#
loop_
_entity.id
_entity.type
_entity.pdbx_description
1 polymer ?
#
loop_
_entity_poly.entity_id
_entity_poly.type
_entity_poly.pdbx_seq_one_letter_code
_entity_poly.pdbx_strand_id
1 'polypeptide(L)'
;AGIFQEFMVQEESVMFRINLSVLLDCLTIFGTSSSPGTQTALRMCYRGYGYPLTLFLEEGGVVTVCKINTQEPEEILDFDFCSTNVVNKIILLSEGLREAFSELDMTSEVLQITMSPNKPYFRLSTFGNAGSAYLDYPKDSDLIEAFHCNQTQTNRYKIALLKPSIKALALSCKVSIRTDNRGFLSLQYMIRNEDGQICFVEYYCCPDEDITEQEI
;
A
#
# COMPACT_ATOMS: atom_id res chain seq x y z
N ALA A 1 10.36 -14.23 -16.00
CA ALA A 1 11.03 -12.93 -16.25
C ALA A 1 10.72 -12.02 -15.08
N GLY A 2 11.71 -11.33 -14.52
CA GLY A 2 11.49 -10.32 -13.47
C GLY A 2 10.92 -9.03 -14.06
N ILE A 3 10.71 -8.02 -13.20
CA ILE A 3 10.28 -6.69 -13.64
C ILE A 3 11.39 -6.00 -14.45
N PHE A 4 12.65 -6.15 -14.03
CA PHE A 4 13.80 -5.56 -14.71
C PHE A 4 14.32 -6.45 -15.84
N GLN A 5 14.74 -5.84 -16.94
CA GLN A 5 15.42 -6.52 -18.05
C GLN A 5 16.79 -7.05 -17.62
N GLU A 6 17.50 -6.31 -16.76
CA GLU A 6 18.77 -6.71 -16.14
C GLU A 6 18.73 -6.39 -14.63
N PHE A 7 19.05 -7.36 -13.79
CA PHE A 7 19.10 -7.21 -12.34
C PHE A 7 20.24 -8.05 -11.76
N MET A 8 21.22 -7.38 -11.16
CA MET A 8 22.40 -8.02 -10.58
C MET A 8 22.72 -7.41 -9.22
N VAL A 9 22.86 -8.27 -8.22
CA VAL A 9 23.33 -7.92 -6.87
C VAL A 9 24.52 -8.82 -6.57
N GLN A 10 25.64 -8.22 -6.16
CA GLN A 10 26.90 -8.96 -5.96
C GLN A 10 27.02 -9.56 -4.55
N GLU A 11 26.34 -8.95 -3.58
CA GLU A 11 26.30 -9.38 -2.18
C GLU A 11 24.96 -10.06 -1.89
N GLU A 12 24.85 -10.74 -0.73
CA GLU A 12 23.60 -11.40 -0.32
C GLU A 12 22.45 -10.39 -0.11
N SER A 13 22.78 -9.21 0.43
CA SER A 13 21.84 -8.12 0.63
C SER A 13 22.56 -6.78 0.56
N VAL A 14 21.91 -5.77 0.00
CA VAL A 14 22.41 -4.39 -0.05
C VAL A 14 21.34 -3.45 0.47
N MET A 15 21.68 -2.59 1.43
CA MET A 15 20.76 -1.64 2.05
C MET A 15 21.36 -0.25 2.07
N PHE A 16 20.55 0.75 1.73
CA PHE A 16 20.89 2.16 1.83
C PHE A 16 19.61 3.00 1.92
N ARG A 17 19.70 4.18 2.53
CA ARG A 17 18.61 5.14 2.59
C ARG A 17 18.82 6.28 1.59
N ILE A 18 17.75 6.74 0.96
CA ILE A 18 17.74 7.87 0.02
C ILE A 18 16.51 8.76 0.26
N ASN A 19 16.57 10.00 -0.24
CA ASN A 19 15.40 10.86 -0.28
C ASN A 19 14.46 10.39 -1.40
N LEU A 20 13.30 9.84 -1.02
CA LEU A 20 12.32 9.30 -1.95
C LEU A 20 11.75 10.38 -2.90
N SER A 21 11.53 11.61 -2.43
CA SER A 21 11.04 12.70 -3.28
C SER A 21 12.05 13.02 -4.39
N VAL A 22 13.34 13.12 -4.04
CA VAL A 22 14.41 13.37 -5.02
C VAL A 22 14.51 12.22 -6.02
N LEU A 23 14.36 10.96 -5.56
CA LEU A 23 14.32 9.81 -6.46
C LEU A 23 13.15 9.93 -7.44
N LEU A 24 11.95 10.22 -6.96
CA LEU A 24 10.76 10.36 -7.81
C LEU A 24 10.93 11.49 -8.83
N ASP A 25 11.43 12.66 -8.40
CA ASP A 25 11.72 13.79 -9.30
C ASP A 25 12.71 13.39 -10.41
N CYS A 26 13.74 12.62 -10.08
CA CYS A 26 14.69 12.10 -11.07
C CYS A 26 14.05 11.10 -12.03
N LEU A 27 13.19 10.20 -11.52
CA LEU A 27 12.50 9.20 -12.33
C LEU A 27 11.49 9.81 -13.30
N THR A 28 10.97 11.01 -13.00
CA THR A 28 10.01 11.73 -13.84
C THR A 28 10.62 12.95 -14.53
N ILE A 29 11.94 12.98 -14.73
CA ILE A 29 12.63 14.17 -15.26
C ILE A 29 12.19 14.55 -16.69
N PHE A 30 11.74 13.57 -17.47
CA PHE A 30 11.18 13.78 -18.82
C PHE A 30 9.66 14.06 -18.81
N GLY A 31 9.08 14.24 -17.62
CA GLY A 31 7.65 14.46 -17.41
C GLY A 31 6.91 13.18 -17.06
N THR A 32 5.64 13.35 -16.68
CA THR A 32 4.74 12.24 -16.26
C THR A 32 3.76 11.83 -17.35
N SER A 33 3.68 12.59 -18.45
CA SER A 33 2.84 12.28 -19.59
C SER A 33 3.64 11.52 -20.64
N SER A 34 3.57 10.20 -20.61
CA SER A 34 4.11 9.35 -21.67
C SER A 34 3.33 9.59 -22.97
N SER A 35 3.99 10.16 -23.98
CA SER A 35 3.41 10.20 -25.32
C SER A 35 3.41 8.79 -25.92
N PRO A 36 2.37 8.37 -26.67
CA PRO A 36 2.35 7.05 -27.28
C PRO A 36 3.59 6.83 -28.15
N GLY A 37 4.39 5.81 -27.83
CA GLY A 37 5.61 5.46 -28.56
C GLY A 37 6.91 6.05 -28.01
N THR A 38 6.85 6.89 -26.98
CA THR A 38 8.03 7.38 -26.26
C THR A 38 8.15 6.65 -24.93
N GLN A 39 9.26 5.94 -24.71
CA GLN A 39 9.58 5.28 -23.44
C GLN A 39 10.90 5.83 -22.91
N THR A 40 10.95 6.13 -21.62
CA THR A 40 12.19 6.45 -20.92
C THR A 40 12.84 5.15 -20.45
N ALA A 41 14.05 4.85 -20.92
CA ALA A 41 14.86 3.75 -20.40
C ALA A 41 15.55 4.16 -19.09
N LEU A 42 15.68 3.22 -18.14
CA LEU A 42 16.35 3.44 -16.85
C LEU A 42 17.46 2.41 -16.63
N ARG A 43 18.62 2.90 -16.19
CA ARG A 43 19.67 2.09 -15.57
C ARG A 43 20.03 2.63 -14.20
N MET A 44 19.94 1.77 -13.18
CA MET A 44 20.32 2.09 -11.81
C MET A 44 21.65 1.41 -11.45
N CYS A 45 22.55 2.18 -10.82
CA CYS A 45 23.85 1.69 -10.40
C CYS A 45 24.15 2.16 -8.97
N TYR A 46 24.45 1.24 -8.07
CA TYR A 46 24.94 1.52 -6.72
C TYR A 46 26.22 0.72 -6.49
N ARG A 47 27.32 1.41 -6.14
CA ARG A 47 28.65 0.79 -6.04
C ARG A 47 28.95 0.17 -4.67
N GLY A 48 28.03 0.29 -3.72
CA GLY A 48 28.23 -0.13 -2.34
C GLY A 48 28.32 1.04 -1.38
N TYR A 49 28.62 0.71 -0.13
CA TYR A 49 28.61 1.63 1.00
C TYR A 49 29.39 2.93 0.74
N GLY A 50 28.78 4.08 1.08
CA GLY A 50 29.38 5.41 0.92
C GLY A 50 29.33 6.01 -0.49
N TYR A 51 28.86 5.27 -1.51
CA TYR A 51 28.70 5.79 -2.87
C TYR A 51 27.25 6.25 -3.15
N PRO A 52 27.02 7.24 -4.02
CA PRO A 52 25.68 7.64 -4.39
C PRO A 52 24.98 6.59 -5.26
N LEU A 53 23.64 6.56 -5.21
CA LEU A 53 22.83 5.90 -6.21
C LEU A 53 22.91 6.71 -7.51
N THR A 54 23.37 6.10 -8.58
CA THR A 54 23.47 6.74 -9.90
C THR A 54 22.35 6.22 -10.80
N LEU A 55 21.58 7.13 -11.35
CA LEU A 55 20.52 6.85 -12.33
C LEU A 55 20.96 7.36 -13.70
N PHE A 56 20.80 6.55 -14.73
CA PHE A 56 20.93 6.95 -16.12
C PHE A 56 19.55 6.79 -16.76
N LEU A 57 18.95 7.90 -17.17
CA LEU A 57 17.68 7.92 -17.88
C LEU A 57 17.92 8.36 -19.32
N GLU A 58 17.27 7.69 -20.26
CA GLU A 58 17.36 8.03 -21.68
C GLU A 58 15.97 8.07 -22.32
N GLU A 59 15.68 9.16 -23.02
CA GLU A 59 14.46 9.32 -23.79
C GLU A 59 14.76 10.05 -25.11
N GLY A 60 14.47 9.40 -26.24
CA GLY A 60 14.61 10.02 -27.57
C GLY A 60 16.03 10.47 -27.91
N GLY A 61 17.05 9.79 -27.38
CA GLY A 61 18.48 10.11 -27.53
C GLY A 61 19.01 11.11 -26.51
N VAL A 62 18.15 11.68 -25.65
CA VAL A 62 18.56 12.60 -24.58
C VAL A 62 18.88 11.79 -23.33
N VAL A 63 20.07 11.98 -22.76
CA VAL A 63 20.53 11.24 -21.57
C VAL A 63 20.64 12.17 -20.37
N THR A 64 20.00 11.78 -19.27
CA THR A 64 20.11 12.44 -17.96
C THR A 64 20.81 11.52 -16.96
N VAL A 65 21.78 12.06 -16.22
CA VAL A 65 22.50 11.34 -15.17
C VAL A 65 22.25 11.99 -13.82
N CYS A 66 21.58 11.26 -12.92
CA CYS A 66 21.31 11.72 -11.56
C CYS A 66 22.24 11.00 -10.58
N LYS A 67 22.77 11.73 -9.60
CA LYS A 67 23.54 11.16 -8.48
C LYS A 67 22.86 11.54 -7.18
N ILE A 68 22.27 10.55 -6.52
CA ILE A 68 21.53 10.73 -5.28
C ILE A 68 22.40 10.21 -4.14
N ASN A 69 22.75 11.10 -3.20
CA ASN A 69 23.53 10.71 -2.03
C ASN A 69 22.75 9.73 -1.17
N THR A 70 23.42 8.66 -0.74
CA THR A 70 22.86 7.65 0.16
C THR A 70 23.21 7.96 1.61
N GLN A 71 22.40 7.44 2.52
CA GLN A 71 22.58 7.51 3.97
C GLN A 71 22.60 6.10 4.55
N GLU A 72 23.11 5.98 5.78
CA GLU A 72 23.02 4.76 6.57
C GLU A 72 21.53 4.35 6.73
N PRO A 73 21.19 3.07 6.55
CA PRO A 73 19.88 2.57 6.89
C PRO A 73 19.57 2.80 8.38
N GLU A 74 18.33 3.18 8.67
CA GLU A 74 17.80 3.16 10.04
C GLU A 74 17.19 1.79 10.33
N GLU A 75 16.94 1.50 11.62
CA GLU A 75 16.19 0.31 12.01
C GLU A 75 14.82 0.29 11.32
N ILE A 76 14.54 -0.79 10.61
CA ILE A 76 13.26 -1.00 9.93
C ILE A 76 12.31 -1.60 10.96
N LEU A 77 11.15 -0.96 11.13
CA LEU A 77 10.09 -1.52 11.95
C LEU A 77 9.64 -2.87 11.39
N ASP A 78 9.79 -3.92 12.18
CA ASP A 78 9.25 -5.24 11.89
C ASP A 78 7.92 -5.41 12.65
N PHE A 79 6.83 -5.49 11.89
CA PHE A 79 5.49 -5.68 12.46
C PHE A 79 5.23 -7.14 12.87
N ASP A 80 6.10 -8.08 12.50
CA ASP A 80 5.94 -9.53 12.70
C ASP A 80 4.53 -10.03 12.30
N PHE A 81 4.06 -9.55 11.15
CA PHE A 81 2.74 -9.91 10.63
C PHE A 81 2.80 -11.29 9.95
N CYS A 82 2.96 -12.33 10.75
CA CYS A 82 3.08 -13.70 10.25
C CYS A 82 1.71 -14.25 9.81
N SER A 83 1.70 -15.00 8.70
CA SER A 83 0.48 -15.63 8.15
C SER A 83 -0.26 -16.54 9.14
N THR A 84 0.45 -17.09 10.14
CA THR A 84 -0.12 -17.94 11.20
C THR A 84 -0.99 -17.17 12.20
N ASN A 85 -0.82 -15.86 12.30
CA ASN A 85 -1.52 -15.01 13.27
C ASN A 85 -2.71 -14.28 12.65
N VAL A 86 -2.98 -14.48 11.35
CA VAL A 86 -4.08 -13.85 10.63
C VAL A 86 -5.40 -14.44 11.08
N VAL A 87 -6.26 -13.60 11.66
CA VAL A 87 -7.58 -13.99 12.17
C VAL A 87 -8.63 -13.91 11.06
N ASN A 88 -8.62 -12.81 10.32
CA ASN A 88 -9.55 -12.56 9.23
C ASN A 88 -8.79 -12.11 7.97
N LYS A 89 -9.26 -12.57 6.81
CA LYS A 89 -8.74 -12.21 5.49
C LYS A 89 -9.88 -12.03 4.50
N ILE A 90 -9.89 -10.90 3.80
CA ILE A 90 -10.78 -10.65 2.67
C ILE A 90 -9.94 -10.23 1.47
N ILE A 91 -10.33 -10.62 0.25
CA ILE A 91 -9.81 -10.07 -1.00
C ILE A 91 -10.97 -9.37 -1.70
N LEU A 92 -10.82 -8.07 -1.91
CA LEU A 92 -11.76 -7.25 -2.67
C LEU A 92 -11.18 -6.84 -4.02
N LEU A 93 -12.06 -6.68 -5.00
CA LEU A 93 -11.80 -5.81 -6.15
C LEU A 93 -11.55 -4.40 -5.64
N SER A 94 -10.47 -3.77 -6.11
CA SER A 94 -10.04 -2.47 -5.60
C SER A 94 -11.08 -1.37 -5.82
N GLU A 95 -11.99 -1.53 -6.79
CA GLU A 95 -13.09 -0.60 -7.00
C GLU A 95 -14.02 -0.50 -5.79
N GLY A 96 -14.33 -1.62 -5.14
CA GLY A 96 -15.17 -1.61 -3.94
C GLY A 96 -14.57 -0.79 -2.82
N LEU A 97 -13.27 -0.91 -2.57
CA LEU A 97 -12.61 -0.10 -1.54
C LEU A 97 -12.44 1.36 -1.97
N ARG A 98 -12.31 1.66 -3.27
CA ARG A 98 -12.29 3.05 -3.77
C ARG A 98 -13.62 3.75 -3.50
N GLU A 99 -14.73 3.08 -3.79
CA GLU A 99 -16.07 3.58 -3.46
C GLU A 99 -16.19 3.87 -1.96
N ALA A 100 -15.67 3.00 -1.09
CA ALA A 100 -15.65 3.27 0.34
C ALA A 100 -14.94 4.57 0.71
N PHE A 101 -13.72 4.78 0.20
CA PHE A 101 -12.98 5.99 0.51
C PHE A 101 -13.57 7.26 -0.11
N SER A 102 -14.42 7.14 -1.13
CA SER A 102 -15.18 8.25 -1.71
C SER A 102 -16.45 8.58 -0.93
N GLU A 103 -17.14 7.58 -0.38
CA GLU A 103 -18.41 7.74 0.34
C GLU A 103 -18.23 8.03 1.84
N LEU A 104 -17.15 7.54 2.45
CA LEU A 104 -16.91 7.69 3.88
C LEU A 104 -16.44 9.11 4.23
N ASP A 105 -16.79 9.56 5.43
CA ASP A 105 -16.39 10.86 5.94
C ASP A 105 -14.92 10.85 6.38
N MET A 106 -14.05 11.28 5.46
CA MET A 106 -12.61 11.39 5.69
C MET A 106 -12.22 12.54 6.64
N THR A 107 -13.18 13.29 7.18
CA THR A 107 -12.96 14.24 8.29
C THR A 107 -13.01 13.55 9.66
N SER A 108 -13.53 12.31 9.74
CA SER A 108 -13.47 11.51 10.95
C SER A 108 -12.01 11.21 11.34
N GLU A 109 -11.75 11.12 12.65
CA GLU A 109 -10.41 10.79 13.15
C GLU A 109 -10.10 9.30 12.94
N VAL A 110 -11.12 8.44 12.96
CA VAL A 110 -10.98 6.98 12.96
C VAL A 110 -11.82 6.29 11.88
N LEU A 111 -11.22 5.30 11.24
CA LEU A 111 -11.90 4.30 10.43
C LEU A 111 -12.02 3.03 11.25
N GLN A 112 -13.25 2.61 11.53
CA GLN A 112 -13.52 1.34 12.15
C GLN A 112 -13.75 0.28 11.07
N ILE A 113 -13.08 -0.86 11.22
CA ILE A 113 -13.20 -2.01 10.34
C ILE A 113 -13.74 -3.17 11.16
N THR A 114 -14.90 -3.69 10.76
CA THR A 114 -15.49 -4.90 11.31
C THR A 114 -15.42 -6.03 10.28
N MET A 115 -14.85 -7.16 10.69
CA MET A 115 -14.77 -8.41 9.92
C MET A 115 -15.39 -9.53 10.75
N SER A 116 -16.34 -10.28 10.19
CA SER A 116 -17.09 -11.31 10.92
C SER A 116 -17.58 -12.44 10.01
N PRO A 117 -17.67 -13.70 10.51
CA PRO A 117 -18.39 -14.77 9.81
C PRO A 117 -19.90 -14.50 9.67
N ASN A 118 -20.45 -13.60 10.49
CA ASN A 118 -21.87 -13.26 10.54
C ASN A 118 -22.11 -11.84 9.99
N LYS A 119 -23.38 -11.52 9.66
CA LYS A 119 -23.77 -10.16 9.26
C LYS A 119 -23.26 -9.12 10.28
N PRO A 120 -22.68 -7.99 9.85
CA PRO A 120 -22.66 -7.47 8.46
C PRO A 120 -21.53 -8.01 7.57
N TYR A 121 -20.80 -9.03 8.00
CA TYR A 121 -19.64 -9.63 7.32
C TYR A 121 -18.42 -8.71 7.27
N PHE A 122 -18.41 -7.75 6.35
CA PHE A 122 -17.36 -6.75 6.25
C PHE A 122 -17.98 -5.36 6.26
N ARG A 123 -17.61 -4.54 7.24
CA ARG A 123 -18.13 -3.20 7.43
C ARG A 123 -17.00 -2.22 7.65
N LEU A 124 -17.08 -1.10 6.94
CA LEU A 124 -16.27 0.09 7.16
C LEU A 124 -17.15 1.16 7.81
N SER A 125 -16.65 1.87 8.81
CA SER A 125 -17.43 2.88 9.54
C SER A 125 -16.60 4.09 9.90
N THR A 126 -17.18 5.27 9.74
CA THR A 126 -16.59 6.55 10.15
C THR A 126 -17.55 7.28 11.07
N PHE A 127 -17.01 8.03 12.02
CA PHE A 127 -17.77 8.77 13.03
C PHE A 127 -17.38 10.24 12.92
N GLY A 128 -18.04 10.95 12.01
CA GLY A 128 -17.75 12.35 11.72
C GLY A 128 -18.70 13.29 12.48
N ASN A 129 -18.45 14.59 12.33
CA ASN A 129 -19.25 15.63 12.99
C ASN A 129 -20.72 15.66 12.50
N ALA A 130 -20.96 15.21 11.27
CA ALA A 130 -22.30 15.15 10.66
C ALA A 130 -23.05 13.85 11.01
N GLY A 131 -22.44 12.93 11.76
CA GLY A 131 -23.00 11.63 12.13
C GLY A 131 -22.12 10.46 11.73
N SER A 132 -22.63 9.26 11.97
CA SER A 132 -21.93 8.02 11.64
C SER A 132 -22.32 7.54 10.23
N ALA A 133 -21.31 7.14 9.45
CA ALA A 133 -21.50 6.49 8.16
C ALA A 133 -21.04 5.03 8.24
N TYR A 134 -21.76 4.14 7.54
CA TYR A 134 -21.50 2.71 7.53
C TYR A 134 -21.56 2.21 6.09
N LEU A 135 -20.58 1.42 5.68
CA LEU A 135 -20.56 0.76 4.38
C LEU A 135 -20.35 -0.74 4.57
N ASP A 136 -21.33 -1.52 4.10
CA ASP A 136 -21.39 -2.97 4.28
C ASP A 136 -21.13 -3.70 2.97
N TYR A 137 -20.26 -4.71 3.03
CA TYR A 137 -20.03 -5.65 1.94
C TYR A 137 -20.51 -7.04 2.37
N PRO A 138 -21.63 -7.53 1.78
CA PRO A 138 -22.05 -8.91 1.93
C PRO A 138 -20.95 -9.87 1.45
N LYS A 139 -20.80 -11.03 2.12
CA LYS A 139 -19.78 -12.03 1.74
C LYS A 139 -19.92 -12.58 0.32
N ASP A 140 -21.11 -12.45 -0.27
CA ASP A 140 -21.52 -12.87 -1.60
C ASP A 140 -21.59 -11.71 -2.61
N SER A 141 -21.07 -10.54 -2.25
CA SER A 141 -20.92 -9.40 -3.18
C SER A 141 -19.98 -9.77 -4.34
N ASP A 142 -20.32 -9.32 -5.55
CA ASP A 142 -19.47 -9.46 -6.74
C ASP A 142 -18.08 -8.80 -6.57
N LEU A 143 -17.95 -7.87 -5.62
CA LEU A 143 -16.69 -7.20 -5.30
C LEU A 143 -15.78 -8.05 -4.41
N ILE A 144 -16.28 -9.12 -3.79
CA ILE A 144 -15.52 -10.02 -2.91
C ILE A 144 -15.07 -11.25 -3.69
N GLU A 145 -13.76 -11.39 -3.87
CA GLU A 145 -13.19 -12.58 -4.50
C GLU A 145 -12.88 -13.70 -3.50
N ALA A 146 -12.58 -13.33 -2.25
CA ALA A 146 -12.29 -14.29 -1.21
C ALA A 146 -12.72 -13.76 0.15
N PHE A 147 -13.44 -14.57 0.91
CA PHE A 147 -13.91 -14.23 2.24
C PHE A 147 -13.52 -15.33 3.24
N HIS A 148 -12.55 -15.03 4.09
CA HIS A 148 -12.03 -15.94 5.11
C HIS A 148 -12.05 -15.22 6.46
N CYS A 149 -13.24 -15.08 7.04
CA CYS A 149 -13.42 -14.52 8.38
C CYS A 149 -13.93 -15.60 9.32
N ASN A 150 -13.10 -15.98 10.29
CA ASN A 150 -13.42 -17.05 11.24
C ASN A 150 -13.91 -16.52 12.59
N GLN A 151 -13.61 -15.25 12.89
CA GLN A 151 -13.93 -14.61 14.16
C GLN A 151 -14.41 -13.18 13.93
N THR A 152 -15.40 -12.74 14.70
CA THR A 152 -15.79 -11.32 14.70
C THR A 152 -14.68 -10.50 15.35
N GLN A 153 -14.10 -9.56 14.60
CA GLN A 153 -13.20 -8.53 15.11
C GLN A 153 -13.65 -7.17 14.62
N THR A 154 -13.54 -6.18 15.50
CA THR A 154 -13.76 -4.77 15.19
C THR A 154 -12.56 -3.99 15.70
N ASN A 155 -11.81 -3.38 14.80
CA ASN A 155 -10.62 -2.60 15.11
C ASN A 155 -10.78 -1.18 14.55
N ARG A 156 -10.27 -0.18 15.26
CA ARG A 156 -10.26 1.23 14.83
C ARG A 156 -8.85 1.62 14.40
N TYR A 157 -8.74 2.52 13.43
CA TYR A 157 -7.45 3.00 12.92
C TYR A 157 -7.54 4.49 12.63
N LYS A 158 -6.50 5.26 12.95
CA LYS A 158 -6.46 6.69 12.65
C LYS A 158 -6.48 6.90 11.13
N ILE A 159 -7.50 7.59 10.61
CA ILE A 159 -7.68 7.81 9.15
C ILE A 159 -6.47 8.51 8.56
N ALA A 160 -5.87 9.46 9.30
CA ALA A 160 -4.68 10.18 8.89
C ALA A 160 -3.51 9.22 8.54
N LEU A 161 -3.39 8.08 9.23
CA LEU A 161 -2.36 7.07 8.97
C LEU A 161 -2.71 6.15 7.81
N LEU A 162 -3.99 5.93 7.50
CA LEU A 162 -4.44 5.10 6.38
C LEU A 162 -4.55 5.87 5.06
N LYS A 163 -4.75 7.19 5.10
CA LYS A 163 -4.93 8.04 3.91
C LYS A 163 -3.84 7.88 2.84
N PRO A 164 -2.54 7.71 3.16
CA PRO A 164 -1.51 7.48 2.15
C PRO A 164 -1.71 6.19 1.34
N SER A 165 -2.35 5.16 1.91
CA SER A 165 -2.60 3.88 1.24
C SER A 165 -3.53 4.01 0.02
N ILE A 166 -4.33 5.08 -0.05
CA ILE A 166 -5.21 5.38 -1.19
C ILE A 166 -4.40 5.53 -2.50
N LYS A 167 -3.14 5.99 -2.43
CA LYS A 167 -2.26 6.08 -3.61
C LYS A 167 -2.00 4.70 -4.24
N ALA A 168 -1.76 3.69 -3.40
CA ALA A 168 -1.60 2.31 -3.86
C ALA A 168 -2.94 1.73 -4.34
N LEU A 169 -4.03 2.03 -3.63
CA LEU A 169 -5.37 1.62 -4.02
C LEU A 169 -5.76 2.12 -5.43
N ALA A 170 -5.41 3.36 -5.76
CA ALA A 170 -5.69 3.98 -7.06
C ALA A 170 -5.06 3.23 -8.23
N LEU A 171 -3.88 2.61 -8.03
CA LEU A 171 -3.16 1.85 -9.06
C LEU A 171 -3.49 0.35 -9.04
N SER A 172 -4.12 -0.12 -7.96
CA SER A 172 -4.37 -1.54 -7.75
C SER A 172 -5.65 -2.04 -8.45
N CYS A 173 -5.63 -3.31 -8.83
CA CYS A 173 -6.80 -4.03 -9.31
C CYS A 173 -7.48 -4.86 -8.22
N LYS A 174 -6.71 -5.33 -7.22
CA LYS A 174 -7.22 -6.07 -6.05
C LYS A 174 -6.54 -5.59 -4.78
N VAL A 175 -7.24 -5.76 -3.66
CA VAL A 175 -6.71 -5.51 -2.32
C VAL A 175 -7.00 -6.69 -1.40
N SER A 176 -5.97 -7.22 -0.72
CA SER A 176 -6.16 -8.15 0.39
C SER A 176 -6.13 -7.37 1.70
N ILE A 177 -7.18 -7.54 2.50
CA ILE A 177 -7.35 -6.92 3.81
C ILE A 177 -7.22 -8.03 4.85
N ARG A 178 -6.27 -7.89 5.77
CA ARG A 178 -6.01 -8.87 6.83
C ARG A 178 -5.93 -8.20 8.18
N THR A 179 -6.45 -8.87 9.21
CA THR A 179 -6.21 -8.50 10.61
C THR A 179 -5.62 -9.67 11.38
N ASP A 180 -4.69 -9.39 12.29
CA ASP A 180 -4.14 -10.38 13.22
C ASP A 180 -4.88 -10.38 14.57
N ASN A 181 -4.41 -11.21 15.51
CA ASN A 181 -4.95 -11.30 16.86
C ASN A 181 -4.72 -10.05 17.72
N ARG A 182 -3.74 -9.20 17.37
CA ARG A 182 -3.45 -7.92 18.03
C ARG A 182 -4.29 -6.78 17.46
N GLY A 183 -5.00 -7.01 16.36
CA GLY A 183 -5.76 -5.99 15.65
C GLY A 183 -4.92 -5.15 14.69
N PHE A 184 -3.69 -5.57 14.36
CA PHE A 184 -2.92 -4.92 13.30
C PHE A 184 -3.60 -5.14 11.95
N LEU A 185 -3.63 -4.09 11.14
CA LEU A 185 -4.12 -4.14 9.78
C LEU A 185 -2.96 -4.37 8.81
N SER A 186 -3.17 -5.29 7.88
CA SER A 186 -2.34 -5.44 6.69
C SER A 186 -3.20 -5.28 5.44
N LEU A 187 -2.86 -4.29 4.62
CA LEU A 187 -3.44 -4.05 3.29
C LEU A 187 -2.38 -4.40 2.24
N GLN A 188 -2.67 -5.38 1.39
CA GLN A 188 -1.79 -5.75 0.28
C GLN A 188 -2.49 -5.42 -1.04
N TYR A 189 -1.93 -4.47 -1.77
CA TYR A 189 -2.43 -3.99 -3.05
C TYR A 189 -1.75 -4.71 -4.19
N MET A 190 -2.53 -5.36 -5.06
CA MET A 190 -2.06 -5.98 -6.29
C MET A 190 -2.14 -4.96 -7.43
N ILE A 191 -0.98 -4.55 -7.95
CA ILE A 191 -0.85 -3.56 -9.02
C ILE A 191 -0.37 -4.27 -10.29
N ARG A 192 -1.05 -4.02 -11.40
CA ARG A 192 -0.63 -4.52 -12.72
C ARG A 192 0.04 -3.38 -13.48
N ASN A 193 1.29 -3.56 -13.90
CA ASN A 193 2.00 -2.57 -14.71
C ASN A 193 1.53 -2.59 -16.18
N GLU A 194 2.05 -1.67 -16.99
CA GLU A 194 1.69 -1.54 -18.41
C GLU A 194 2.03 -2.79 -19.23
N ASP A 195 3.07 -3.52 -18.85
CA ASP A 195 3.48 -4.80 -19.44
C ASP A 195 2.64 -6.01 -18.95
N GLY A 196 1.64 -5.76 -18.10
CA GLY A 196 0.77 -6.79 -17.53
C GLY A 196 1.38 -7.61 -16.38
N GLN A 197 2.61 -7.30 -15.96
CA GLN A 197 3.28 -7.90 -14.81
C GLN A 197 2.64 -7.43 -13.50
N ILE A 198 2.75 -8.27 -12.46
CA ILE A 198 2.12 -8.04 -11.16
C ILE A 198 3.19 -7.59 -10.16
N CYS A 199 2.92 -6.46 -9.52
CA CYS A 199 3.66 -5.92 -8.38
C CYS A 199 2.74 -5.83 -7.15
N PHE A 200 3.34 -5.79 -5.96
CA PHE A 200 2.59 -5.65 -4.71
C PHE A 200 3.09 -4.45 -3.91
N VAL A 201 2.15 -3.76 -3.26
CA VAL A 201 2.45 -2.76 -2.21
C VAL A 201 1.76 -3.23 -0.94
N GLU A 202 2.50 -3.30 0.15
CA GLU A 202 1.97 -3.65 1.47
C GLU A 202 1.92 -2.42 2.38
N TYR A 203 0.85 -2.31 3.14
CA TYR A 203 0.64 -1.26 4.12
C TYR A 203 0.26 -1.90 5.45
N TYR A 204 0.98 -1.53 6.51
CA TYR A 204 0.73 -2.01 7.86
C TYR A 204 0.29 -0.83 8.73
N CYS A 205 -0.72 -1.04 9.57
CA CYS A 205 -1.21 -0.02 10.49
C CYS A 205 -1.55 -0.67 11.84
N CYS A 206 -1.03 -0.10 12.92
CA CYS A 206 -1.45 -0.46 14.27
C CYS A 206 -2.90 0.01 14.52
N PRO A 207 -3.66 -0.71 15.35
CA PRO A 207 -4.97 -0.24 15.79
C PRO A 207 -4.83 1.02 16.66
N ASP A 208 -5.91 1.79 16.73
CA ASP A 208 -6.06 2.90 17.65
C ASP A 208 -6.54 2.39 19.01
N GLU A 209 -5.72 2.59 20.04
CA GLU A 209 -5.95 2.07 21.40
C GLU A 209 -6.75 3.02 22.30
N ASP A 210 -7.19 4.18 21.79
CA ASP A 210 -8.04 5.14 22.50
C ASP A 210 -9.49 4.62 22.64
N ILE A 211 -9.63 3.48 23.34
CA ILE A 211 -10.87 2.90 23.82
C ILE A 211 -11.02 3.37 25.27
N THR A 212 -11.62 4.54 25.48
CA THR A 212 -12.30 4.75 26.77
C THR A 212 -13.52 3.82 26.77
N GLU A 213 -13.62 2.95 27.79
CA GLU A 213 -14.69 1.96 28.01
C GLU A 213 -16.11 2.57 28.16
N GLN A 214 -16.35 3.81 27.72
CA GLN A 214 -17.59 4.55 27.92
C GLN A 214 -18.53 4.57 26.71
N GLU A 215 -18.18 3.92 25.59
CA GLU A 215 -19.02 3.86 24.38
C GLU A 215 -19.40 2.44 23.93
N ILE A 216 -19.61 1.52 24.88
CA ILE A 216 -20.28 0.22 24.64
C ILE A 216 -21.68 0.26 25.26
#